data_AF-A0AAD8CHP3-F1
#
_entry.id   AF-A0AAD8CHP3-F1
#
_cell.length_a   1.000
_cell.length_b   1.000
_cell.length_c   1.000
_cell.angle_alpha   90.00
_cell.angle_beta   90.00
_cell.angle_gamma   90.00
#
_symmetry.space_group_name_H-M   'P 1'
#
loop_
_entity.id
_entity.type
_entity.pdbx_description
1 polymer ?
#
loop_
_entity_poly.entity_id
_entity_poly.type
_entity_poly.pdbx_seq_one_letter_code
_entity_poly.pdbx_strand_id
1 'polypeptide(L)'
;MDVVLDIKKVSMANTWSLLEKHLANLDATNFKKFKFRLNESHQEIGWGKLETADVLDTAKLMVQCFNNNAVGVAVDILKDINVNDVATHLSQDSLKGIKEDLR
;
A
#
# COMPACT_ATOMS: atom_id res chain seq x y z
N MET A 1 -5.13 -4.73 -28.94
CA MET A 1 -4.70 -4.32 -27.59
C MET A 1 -5.95 -4.02 -26.80
N ASP A 2 -6.11 -4.68 -25.66
CA ASP A 2 -7.29 -4.55 -24.81
C ASP A 2 -7.06 -3.38 -23.85
N VAL A 3 -7.72 -2.26 -24.15
CA VAL A 3 -7.60 -0.99 -23.41
C VAL A 3 -7.87 -1.18 -21.91
N VAL A 4 -8.72 -2.15 -21.53
CA VAL A 4 -9.05 -2.42 -20.13
C VAL A 4 -7.89 -3.08 -19.38
N LEU A 5 -7.12 -3.94 -20.06
CA LEU A 5 -5.93 -4.58 -19.46
C LEU A 5 -4.80 -3.57 -19.22
N ASP A 6 -4.62 -2.61 -20.12
CA ASP A 6 -3.59 -1.59 -20.00
C ASP A 6 -3.93 -0.56 -18.89
N ILE A 7 -5.21 -0.16 -18.77
CA ILE A 7 -5.68 0.72 -17.68
C ILE A 7 -5.48 0.05 -16.30
N LYS A 8 -5.84 -1.24 -16.16
CA LYS A 8 -5.64 -1.97 -14.89
C LYS A 8 -4.16 -2.06 -14.51
N LYS A 9 -3.26 -2.26 -15.49
CA LYS A 9 -1.81 -2.29 -15.24
C LYS A 9 -1.27 -0.93 -14.79
N VAL A 10 -1.69 0.16 -15.43
CA VAL A 10 -1.31 1.52 -15.05
C VAL A 10 -1.82 1.86 -13.64
N SER A 11 -3.07 1.52 -13.33
CA SER A 11 -3.66 1.72 -12.01
C SER A 11 -2.92 0.95 -10.90
N MET A 12 -2.53 -0.30 -11.15
CA MET A 12 -1.75 -1.10 -10.20
C MET A 12 -0.32 -0.59 -10.01
N ALA A 13 0.34 -0.13 -11.08
CA ALA A 13 1.67 0.47 -11.01
C ALA A 13 1.66 1.78 -10.21
N ASN A 14 0.65 2.63 -10.44
CA ASN A 14 0.45 3.86 -9.68
C ASN A 14 0.19 3.54 -8.20
N THR A 15 -0.65 2.55 -7.90
CA THR A 15 -0.96 2.12 -6.53
C THR A 15 0.28 1.61 -5.78
N TRP A 16 1.10 0.79 -6.44
CA TRP A 16 2.34 0.28 -5.86
C TRP A 16 3.33 1.41 -5.56
N SER A 17 3.63 2.27 -6.54
CA SER A 17 4.57 3.39 -6.35
C SER A 17 4.12 4.35 -5.23
N LEU A 18 2.82 4.54 -5.10
CA LEU A 18 2.24 5.37 -4.05
C LEU A 18 2.44 4.74 -2.67
N LEU A 19 2.15 3.45 -2.52
CA LEU A 19 2.39 2.72 -1.28
C LEU A 19 3.87 2.73 -0.91
N GLU A 20 4.76 2.43 -1.85
CA GLU A 20 6.21 2.45 -1.63
C GLU A 20 6.68 3.81 -1.09
N LYS A 21 6.31 4.90 -1.76
CA LYS A 21 6.67 6.28 -1.37
C LYS A 21 6.28 6.58 0.09
N HIS A 22 5.06 6.22 0.49
CA HIS A 22 4.56 6.55 1.83
C HIS A 22 5.10 5.61 2.90
N LEU A 23 5.24 4.31 2.61
CA LEU A 23 5.84 3.35 3.54
C LEU A 23 7.34 3.60 3.76
N ALA A 24 8.05 4.19 2.78
CA ALA A 24 9.45 4.59 2.92
C ALA A 24 9.66 5.71 3.96
N ASN A 25 8.60 6.46 4.31
CA ASN A 25 8.66 7.50 5.35
C ASN A 25 8.55 6.92 6.77
N LEU A 26 8.32 5.62 6.92
CA LEU A 26 8.29 4.97 8.22
C LEU A 26 9.71 4.67 8.69
N ASP A 27 10.00 4.99 9.95
CA ASP A 27 11.20 4.45 10.59
C ASP A 27 11.10 2.93 10.75
N ALA A 28 12.24 2.28 11.02
CA ALA A 28 12.33 0.83 11.12
C ALA A 28 11.37 0.21 12.17
N THR A 29 11.08 0.93 13.26
CA THR A 29 10.16 0.46 14.30
C THR A 29 8.72 0.48 13.80
N ASN A 30 8.29 1.60 13.22
CA ASN A 30 6.95 1.75 12.68
C ASN A 30 6.72 0.84 11.47
N PHE A 31 7.73 0.65 10.61
CA PHE A 31 7.63 -0.30 9.51
C PHE A 31 7.50 -1.75 10.00
N LYS A 32 8.25 -2.15 11.05
CA LYS A 32 8.08 -3.47 11.66
C LYS A 32 6.68 -3.66 12.25
N LYS A 33 6.13 -2.65 12.94
CA LYS A 33 4.75 -2.68 13.47
C LYS A 33 3.73 -2.78 12.35
N PHE A 34 3.92 -2.02 11.27
CA PHE A 34 3.07 -2.08 10.09
C PHE A 34 2.99 -3.51 9.52
N LYS A 35 4.14 -4.16 9.31
CA LYS A 35 4.18 -5.54 8.78
C LYS A 35 3.52 -6.55 9.73
N PHE A 36 3.72 -6.39 11.04
CA PHE A 36 3.07 -7.24 12.04
C PHE A 36 1.55 -7.08 12.01
N ARG A 37 1.05 -5.83 12.01
CA ARG A 37 -0.38 -5.55 12.00
C ARG A 37 -1.04 -5.94 10.67
N LEU A 38 -0.32 -5.79 9.56
CA LEU A 38 -0.75 -6.30 8.26
C LEU A 38 -1.00 -7.81 8.30
N ASN A 39 -0.07 -8.58 8.87
CA ASN A 39 -0.23 -10.03 8.99
C ASN A 39 -1.34 -10.42 9.97
N GLU A 40 -1.49 -9.69 11.08
CA GLU A 40 -2.52 -9.95 12.10
C GLU A 40 -3.93 -9.70 11.56
N SER A 41 -4.14 -8.59 10.85
CA SER A 41 -5.44 -8.23 10.27
C SER A 41 -5.74 -8.94 8.95
N HIS A 42 -4.69 -9.34 8.20
CA HIS A 42 -4.80 -9.94 6.87
C HIS A 42 -3.82 -11.11 6.70
N GLN A 43 -4.30 -12.32 7.03
CA GLN A 43 -3.51 -13.54 6.99
C GLN A 43 -3.23 -14.04 5.56
N GLU A 44 -3.77 -13.39 4.53
CA GLU A 44 -3.52 -13.69 3.12
C GLU A 44 -2.04 -13.55 2.74
N ILE A 45 -1.27 -12.72 3.46
CA ILE A 45 0.18 -12.61 3.32
C ILE A 45 0.85 -13.24 4.56
N GLY A 46 1.47 -14.40 4.36
CA GLY A 46 2.13 -15.12 5.45
C GLY A 46 3.31 -14.34 6.08
N TRP A 47 3.45 -14.43 7.40
CA TRP A 47 4.47 -13.72 8.18
C TRP A 47 5.89 -13.89 7.64
N GLY A 48 6.29 -15.11 7.25
CA GLY A 48 7.64 -15.36 6.73
C GLY A 48 7.99 -14.54 5.48
N LYS A 49 6.99 -14.19 4.65
CA LYS A 49 7.19 -13.28 3.51
C LYS A 49 7.32 -11.84 3.98
N LEU A 50 6.49 -11.40 4.92
CA LEU A 50 6.50 -10.03 5.44
C LEU A 50 7.73 -9.74 6.30
N GLU A 51 8.18 -10.67 7.13
CA GLU A 51 9.28 -10.45 8.08
C GLU A 51 10.55 -9.95 7.37
N THR A 52 10.87 -10.58 6.24
CA THR A 52 12.07 -10.27 5.43
C THR A 52 11.82 -9.25 4.32
N ALA A 53 10.57 -8.96 3.97
CA ALA A 53 10.24 -7.97 2.95
C ALA A 53 10.72 -6.56 3.33
N ASP A 54 11.35 -5.90 2.36
CA ASP A 54 11.61 -4.47 2.41
C ASP A 54 10.35 -3.67 2.03
N VAL A 55 10.49 -2.35 1.94
CA VAL A 55 9.37 -1.44 1.59
C VAL A 55 8.79 -1.77 0.21
N LEU A 56 9.66 -2.06 -0.76
CA LEU A 56 9.26 -2.35 -2.14
C LEU A 56 8.47 -3.66 -2.21
N ASP A 57 9.00 -4.71 -1.59
CA ASP A 57 8.39 -6.02 -1.56
C ASP A 57 7.06 -6.01 -0.79
N THR A 58 7.01 -5.26 0.32
CA THR A 58 5.76 -5.08 1.08
C THR A 58 4.69 -4.40 0.23
N ALA A 59 5.03 -3.31 -0.46
CA ALA A 59 4.08 -2.61 -1.32
C ALA A 59 3.59 -3.50 -2.48
N LYS A 60 4.48 -4.27 -3.13
CA LYS A 60 4.08 -5.25 -4.15
C LYS A 60 3.13 -6.31 -3.59
N LEU A 61 3.44 -6.88 -2.44
CA LEU A 61 2.61 -7.91 -1.80
C LEU A 61 1.21 -7.36 -1.49
N MET A 62 1.11 -6.11 -1.03
CA MET A 62 -0.18 -5.46 -0.79
C MET A 62 -0.99 -5.30 -2.08
N VAL A 63 -0.38 -4.82 -3.17
CA VAL A 63 -1.09 -4.67 -4.45
C VAL A 63 -1.50 -6.03 -5.02
N GLN A 64 -0.63 -7.04 -4.95
CA GLN A 64 -0.94 -8.39 -5.44
C GLN A 64 -2.09 -9.03 -4.65
N CYS A 65 -2.16 -8.78 -3.34
CA CYS A 65 -3.14 -9.41 -2.47
C CYS A 65 -4.48 -8.66 -2.46
N PHE A 66 -4.44 -7.33 -2.36
CA PHE A 66 -5.63 -6.51 -2.12
C PHE A 66 -6.06 -5.71 -3.36
N ASN A 67 -5.29 -5.76 -4.46
CA ASN A 67 -5.56 -5.03 -5.71
C ASN A 67 -5.90 -3.55 -5.44
N ASN A 68 -7.07 -3.11 -5.90
CA ASN A 68 -7.55 -1.73 -5.74
C ASN A 68 -7.77 -1.31 -4.28
N ASN A 69 -7.88 -2.26 -3.34
CA ASN A 69 -8.07 -1.97 -1.92
C ASN A 69 -6.75 -1.85 -1.14
N ALA A 70 -5.60 -2.02 -1.78
CA ALA A 70 -4.29 -2.00 -1.10
C ALA A 70 -4.03 -0.68 -0.36
N VAL A 71 -4.44 0.46 -0.93
CA VAL A 71 -4.33 1.76 -0.27
C VAL A 71 -5.21 1.85 0.98
N GLY A 72 -6.45 1.36 0.90
CA GLY A 72 -7.39 1.36 2.03
C GLY A 72 -6.83 0.58 3.22
N VAL A 73 -6.35 -0.64 2.95
CA VAL A 73 -5.70 -1.50 3.97
C VAL A 73 -4.48 -0.81 4.58
N ALA A 74 -3.62 -0.18 3.76
CA ALA A 74 -2.45 0.53 4.27
C ALA A 74 -2.83 1.70 5.19
N VAL A 75 -3.84 2.49 4.82
CA VAL A 75 -4.33 3.62 5.61
C VAL A 75 -4.85 3.17 6.97
N ASP A 76 -5.63 2.09 7.01
CA ASP A 76 -6.19 1.59 8.27
C ASP A 76 -5.10 1.07 9.21
N ILE A 77 -4.12 0.32 8.67
CA ILE A 77 -2.99 -0.16 9.47
C ILE A 77 -2.13 1.01 9.99
N LEU A 78 -1.88 2.03 9.16
CA LEU A 78 -1.11 3.21 9.57
C LEU A 78 -1.80 3.97 10.72
N LYS A 79 -3.13 4.04 10.72
CA LYS A 79 -3.91 4.60 11.83
C LYS A 79 -3.83 3.73 13.08
N ASP A 80 -3.94 2.41 12.93
CA ASP A 80 -3.83 1.45 14.03
C ASP A 80 -2.48 1.54 14.77
N ILE A 81 -1.40 1.83 14.04
CA ILE A 81 -0.06 2.03 14.64
C ILE A 81 0.25 3.49 15.02
N ASN A 82 -0.76 4.37 14.96
CA ASN A 82 -0.70 5.79 15.30
C ASN A 82 0.25 6.64 14.44
N VAL A 83 0.47 6.25 13.18
CA VAL A 83 1.21 7.03 12.18
C VAL A 83 0.23 7.78 11.26
N ASN A 84 -0.59 8.62 11.90
CA ASN A 84 -1.74 9.29 11.27
C ASN A 84 -1.36 10.29 10.18
N ASP A 85 -0.17 10.89 10.27
CA ASP A 85 0.34 11.84 9.29
C ASP A 85 0.56 11.17 7.92
N VAL A 86 1.30 10.05 7.91
CA VAL A 86 1.49 9.23 6.71
C VAL A 86 0.17 8.67 6.18
N ALA A 87 -0.74 8.23 7.06
CA ALA A 87 -2.07 7.76 6.67
C ALA A 87 -2.87 8.85 5.93
N THR A 88 -2.80 10.08 6.42
CA THR A 88 -3.49 11.24 5.85
C THR A 88 -2.91 11.58 4.49
N HIS A 89 -1.58 11.69 4.38
CA HIS A 89 -0.92 12.00 3.13
C HIS A 89 -1.13 10.92 2.05
N LEU A 90 -1.09 9.64 2.43
CA LEU A 90 -1.40 8.53 1.54
C LEU A 90 -2.83 8.59 1.00
N SER A 91 -3.80 8.88 1.87
CA SER A 91 -5.21 9.04 1.49
C SER A 91 -5.44 10.23 0.56
N GLN A 92 -4.74 11.35 0.78
CA GLN A 92 -4.86 12.54 -0.06
C GLN A 92 -4.24 12.33 -1.45
N ASP A 93 -3.05 11.72 -1.50
CA ASP A 93 -2.35 11.46 -2.75
C ASP A 93 -3.10 10.43 -3.62
N SER A 94 -3.76 9.43 -3.01
CA SER A 94 -4.57 8.47 -3.75
C SER A 94 -5.80 9.11 -4.41
N LEU A 95 -6.45 10.06 -3.73
CA LEU A 95 -7.59 10.81 -4.27
C LEU A 95 -7.21 11.77 -5.40
N LYS A 96 -5.97 12.30 -5.40
CA LYS A 96 -5.46 13.14 -6.49
C LYS A 96 -5.22 12.33 -7.76
N GLY A 97 -4.59 11.16 -7.64
CA GLY A 97 -4.34 10.28 -8.78
C GLY A 97 -5.61 9.87 -9.53
N ILE A 98 -6.72 9.65 -8.82
CA ILE A 98 -8.03 9.33 -9.42
C ILE A 98 -8.57 10.48 -10.29
N LYS A 99 -8.32 11.74 -9.89
CA LYS A 99 -8.81 12.93 -10.62
C LYS A 99 -8.02 13.22 -11.90
N GLU A 100 -6.76 12.82 -11.96
CA GLU A 100 -5.90 13.00 -13.15
C GLU A 100 -6.14 11.90 -14.18
N ASP A 101 -6.45 10.67 -13.76
CA ASP A 101 -6.75 9.54 -14.67
C ASP A 101 -8.13 9.66 -15.36
N LEU A 102 -9.05 10.43 -14.77
CA LEU A 102 -10.39 10.71 -15.31
C LEU A 102 -10.45 11.89 -16.31
N ARG A 103 -9.30 12.52 -16.62
CA ARG A 103 -9.21 13.71 -17.48
C ARG A 103 -8.60 13.39 -18.84
#